data_AF-A0A7W7HGK8-F1
#
_entry.id   AF-A0A7W7HGK8-F1
#
_cell.length_a   1.000
_cell.length_b   1.000
_cell.length_c   1.000
_cell.angle_alpha   90.00
_cell.angle_beta   90.00
_cell.angle_gamma   90.00
#
_symmetry.space_group_name_H-M   'P 1'
#
loop_
_entity.id
_entity.type
_entity.pdbx_description
1 polymer ?
#
loop_
_entity_poly.entity_id
_entity_poly.type
_entity_poly.pdbx_seq_one_letter_code
_entity_poly.pdbx_strand_id
1 'polypeptide(L)'
;MDRKPPLLLLDLDGVLNPFAAPVCPDGHLERVLFEGEEPVRYCPEHGDWIRELAAAGELWWATAWGNHANELYLPCLGLGPLPYVEFPPVPFDPELKVPAVDLVAGDRPVAWIDDNHTAAGLRWAAARPAPTLLVSIDPAVGWTRTDVDRVLTWARNPYGDA
;
A
#
# COMPACT_ATOMS: atom_id res chain seq x y z
N MET A 1 26.19 -10.46 -7.75
CA MET A 1 25.36 -9.30 -7.37
C MET A 1 24.16 -9.88 -6.65
N ASP A 2 24.06 -9.71 -5.33
CA ASP A 2 22.87 -10.14 -4.60
C ASP A 2 21.68 -9.27 -5.05
N ARG A 3 20.66 -9.90 -5.63
CA ARG A 3 19.42 -9.20 -6.01
C ARG A 3 18.72 -8.78 -4.72
N LYS A 4 18.41 -7.48 -4.60
CA LYS A 4 17.60 -6.97 -3.49
C LYS A 4 16.21 -7.62 -3.53
N PRO A 5 15.55 -7.83 -2.37
CA PRO A 5 14.14 -8.24 -2.39
C PRO A 5 13.28 -7.20 -3.15
N PRO A 6 12.11 -7.57 -3.70
CA PRO A 6 11.20 -6.58 -4.26
C PRO A 6 10.75 -5.58 -3.18
N LEU A 7 10.47 -4.35 -3.58
CA LEU A 7 9.80 -3.36 -2.73
C LEU A 7 8.29 -3.55 -2.88
N LEU A 8 7.57 -3.64 -1.76
CA LEU A 8 6.11 -3.71 -1.75
C LEU A 8 5.61 -2.44 -1.06
N LEU A 9 4.80 -1.66 -1.77
CA LEU A 9 4.25 -0.40 -1.32
C LEU A 9 2.75 -0.57 -1.09
N LEU A 10 2.29 -0.23 0.11
CA LEU A 10 0.91 -0.40 0.52
C LEU A 10 0.31 0.94 0.94
N ASP A 11 -0.73 1.39 0.26
CA ASP A 11 -1.55 2.50 0.74
C ASP A 11 -2.55 2.04 1.83
N LEU A 12 -3.15 3.01 2.53
CA LEU A 12 -4.10 2.79 3.61
C LEU A 12 -5.51 3.20 3.18
N ASP A 13 -5.74 4.48 2.87
CA ASP A 13 -7.06 4.95 2.44
C ASP A 13 -7.41 4.38 1.07
N GLY A 14 -8.64 3.90 0.92
CA GLY A 14 -9.11 3.24 -0.30
C GLY A 14 -8.62 1.80 -0.46
N VAL A 15 -7.56 1.41 0.27
CA VAL A 15 -7.03 0.05 0.27
C VAL A 15 -7.46 -0.69 1.54
N LEU A 16 -6.89 -0.34 2.69
CA LEU A 16 -7.18 -0.96 3.97
C LEU A 16 -8.40 -0.34 4.66
N ASN A 17 -8.61 0.96 4.42
CA ASN A 17 -9.78 1.73 4.82
C ASN A 17 -10.66 1.99 3.59
N PRO A 18 -11.64 1.11 3.27
CA PRO A 18 -12.56 1.28 2.13
C PRO A 18 -13.55 2.42 2.39
N PHE A 19 -13.07 3.67 2.29
CA PHE A 19 -13.82 4.87 2.63
C PHE A 19 -14.98 5.13 1.67
N ALA A 20 -14.90 4.64 0.43
CA ALA A 20 -15.96 4.85 -0.56
C ALA A 20 -17.09 3.80 -0.45
N ALA A 21 -16.94 2.79 0.41
CA ALA A 21 -18.02 1.84 0.64
C ALA A 21 -19.20 2.54 1.36
N PRO A 22 -20.44 2.37 0.89
CA PRO A 22 -21.60 3.10 1.43
C PRO A 22 -21.92 2.73 2.87
N VAL A 23 -21.48 1.55 3.32
CA VAL A 23 -21.56 1.05 4.69
C VAL A 23 -20.25 0.32 5.01
N CYS A 24 -19.97 0.11 6.31
CA CYS A 24 -18.81 -0.68 6.72
C CYS A 24 -18.88 -2.09 6.10
N PRO A 25 -17.90 -2.52 5.30
CA PRO A 25 -17.93 -3.83 4.69
C PRO A 25 -17.86 -4.96 5.72
N ASP A 26 -18.37 -6.14 5.35
CA ASP A 26 -18.28 -7.31 6.22
C ASP A 26 -16.82 -7.62 6.62
N GLY A 27 -16.63 -8.03 7.86
CA GLY A 27 -15.31 -8.29 8.45
C GLY A 27 -14.52 -7.03 8.85
N HIS A 28 -14.96 -5.84 8.43
CA HIS A 28 -14.37 -4.58 8.87
C HIS A 28 -15.02 -4.08 10.17
N LEU A 29 -14.23 -3.32 10.91
CA LEU A 29 -14.60 -2.62 12.13
C LEU A 29 -14.31 -1.14 11.94
N GLU A 30 -15.06 -0.28 12.63
CA GLU A 30 -14.89 1.16 12.59
C GLU A 30 -14.25 1.66 13.89
N ARG A 31 -13.33 2.63 13.76
CA ARG A 31 -12.68 3.28 14.90
C ARG A 31 -12.38 4.74 14.56
N VAL A 32 -12.76 5.64 15.45
CA VAL A 32 -12.32 7.04 15.41
C VAL A 32 -10.84 7.07 15.81
N LEU A 33 -9.97 7.37 14.85
CA LEU A 33 -8.52 7.47 15.05
C LEU A 33 -8.04 8.92 15.21
N PHE A 34 -8.80 9.87 14.67
CA PHE A 34 -8.59 11.31 14.83
C PHE A 34 -9.86 11.93 15.42
N GLU A 35 -9.69 12.76 16.45
CA GLU A 35 -10.82 13.38 17.15
C GLU A 35 -11.60 14.32 16.21
N GLY A 36 -12.91 14.11 16.11
CA GLY A 36 -13.79 14.91 15.26
C GLY A 36 -13.81 14.49 13.78
N GLU A 37 -13.11 13.41 13.41
CA GLU A 37 -13.16 12.85 12.06
C GLU A 37 -14.08 11.62 11.97
N GLU A 38 -14.45 11.25 10.75
CA GLU A 38 -15.21 10.03 10.48
C GLU A 38 -14.41 8.79 10.92
N PRO A 39 -15.08 7.72 11.38
CA PRO A 39 -14.40 6.49 11.74
C PRO A 39 -13.62 5.89 10.56
N VAL A 40 -12.40 5.46 10.84
CA VAL A 40 -11.57 4.69 9.92
C VAL A 40 -11.94 3.22 10.02
N ARG A 41 -12.05 2.57 8.87
CA ARG A 41 -12.34 1.15 8.77
C ARG A 41 -11.07 0.32 8.78
N TYR A 42 -11.10 -0.82 9.44
CA TYR A 42 -10.01 -1.79 9.43
C TYR A 42 -10.55 -3.21 9.52
N CYS A 43 -9.88 -4.15 8.87
CA CYS A 43 -10.19 -5.58 8.97
C CYS A 43 -9.05 -6.29 9.73
N PRO A 44 -9.31 -6.94 10.88
CA PRO A 44 -8.27 -7.66 11.62
C PRO A 44 -7.53 -8.72 10.79
N GLU A 45 -8.20 -9.35 9.82
CA GLU A 45 -7.61 -10.36 8.92
C GLU A 45 -6.47 -9.76 8.07
N HIS A 46 -6.54 -8.47 7.73
CA HIS A 46 -5.47 -7.81 6.97
C HIS A 46 -4.13 -7.82 7.71
N GLY A 47 -4.14 -8.01 9.03
CA GLY A 47 -2.91 -8.18 9.82
C GLY A 47 -2.06 -9.36 9.34
N ASP A 48 -2.69 -10.50 9.02
CA ASP A 48 -1.99 -11.68 8.50
C ASP A 48 -1.53 -11.46 7.06
N TRP A 49 -2.33 -10.80 6.23
CA TRP A 49 -1.95 -10.49 4.84
C TRP A 49 -0.75 -9.54 4.76
N ILE A 50 -0.68 -8.56 5.66
CA ILE A 50 0.49 -7.67 5.80
C ILE A 50 1.75 -8.48 6.18
N ARG A 51 1.63 -9.45 7.11
CA ARG A 51 2.75 -10.34 7.47
C ARG A 51 3.21 -11.19 6.28
N GLU A 52 2.27 -11.70 5.50
CA GLU A 52 2.58 -12.45 4.26
C GLU A 52 3.36 -11.58 3.26
N LEU A 53 2.92 -10.36 3.00
CA LEU A 53 3.65 -9.43 2.13
C LEU A 53 5.05 -9.11 2.68
N ALA A 54 5.16 -8.80 3.98
CA ALA A 54 6.45 -8.51 4.61
C ALA A 54 7.42 -9.70 4.60
N ALA A 55 6.91 -10.94 4.50
CA ALA A 55 7.75 -12.13 4.32
C ALA A 55 8.19 -12.32 2.85
N ALA A 56 7.44 -11.80 1.88
CA ALA A 56 7.71 -11.95 0.45
C ALA A 56 8.63 -10.85 -0.12
N GLY A 57 8.74 -9.71 0.55
CA GLY A 57 9.54 -8.58 0.11
C GLY A 57 9.72 -7.54 1.21
N GLU A 58 10.33 -6.42 0.86
CA GLU A 58 10.44 -5.30 1.79
C GLU A 58 9.16 -4.47 1.73
N LEU A 59 8.34 -4.54 2.76
CA LEU A 59 7.05 -3.86 2.83
C LEU A 59 7.18 -2.47 3.45
N TRP A 60 6.71 -1.46 2.73
CA TRP A 60 6.67 -0.06 3.18
C TRP A 60 5.26 0.51 3.02
N TRP A 61 4.89 1.41 3.93
CA TRP A 61 3.73 2.27 3.74
C TRP A 61 3.97 3.24 2.59
N ALA A 62 2.97 3.36 1.71
CA ALA A 62 2.88 4.39 0.68
C ALA A 62 1.58 5.19 0.85
N THR A 63 1.35 5.66 2.07
CA THR A 63 0.17 6.45 2.45
C THR A 63 0.51 7.85 2.92
N ALA A 64 -0.39 8.81 2.66
CA ALA A 64 -0.28 10.19 3.14
C ALA A 64 -0.29 10.30 4.68
N TRP A 65 -0.70 9.24 5.38
CA TRP A 65 -0.62 9.16 6.84
C TRP A 65 0.82 9.19 7.36
N GLY A 66 1.80 8.74 6.56
CA GLY A 66 3.19 8.61 6.97
C GLY A 66 3.30 7.76 8.25
N ASN A 67 3.99 8.29 9.27
CA ASN A 67 4.17 7.58 10.53
C ASN A 67 2.88 7.40 11.36
N HIS A 68 1.83 8.20 11.12
CA HIS A 68 0.57 8.02 11.84
C HIS A 68 -0.08 6.66 11.54
N ALA A 69 0.21 6.04 10.38
CA ALA A 69 -0.22 4.67 10.09
C ALA A 69 0.36 3.66 11.09
N ASN A 70 1.61 3.86 11.52
CA ASN A 70 2.23 3.02 12.54
C ASN A 70 1.67 3.29 13.95
N GLU A 71 1.39 4.55 14.26
CA GLU A 71 0.98 4.97 15.61
C GLU A 71 -0.50 4.68 15.89
N LEU A 72 -1.36 4.79 14.88
CA LEU A 72 -2.82 4.76 15.05
C LEU A 72 -3.45 3.54 14.38
N TYR A 73 -3.02 3.18 13.17
CA TYR A 73 -3.67 2.12 12.39
C TYR A 73 -3.14 0.73 12.73
N LEU A 74 -1.81 0.53 12.71
CA LEU A 74 -1.21 -0.79 12.99
C LEU A 74 -1.54 -1.42 14.36
N PRO A 75 -1.72 -0.65 15.45
CA PRO A 75 -2.19 -1.22 16.71
C PRO A 75 -3.54 -1.91 16.60
N CYS A 76 -4.41 -1.48 15.69
CA CYS A 76 -5.69 -2.13 15.42
C CYS A 76 -5.53 -3.54 14.81
N LEU A 77 -4.36 -3.83 14.22
CA LEU A 77 -4.02 -5.12 13.60
C LEU A 77 -3.03 -5.95 14.44
N GLY A 78 -2.57 -5.44 15.59
CA GLY A 78 -1.57 -6.12 16.42
C GLY A 78 -0.22 -6.31 15.72
N LEU A 79 0.21 -5.32 14.95
CA LEU A 79 1.46 -5.34 14.19
C LEU A 79 2.48 -4.35 14.73
N GLY A 80 3.77 -4.63 14.48
CA GLY A 80 4.88 -3.70 14.73
C GLY A 80 5.05 -2.70 13.58
N PRO A 81 5.79 -1.61 13.80
CA PRO A 81 5.93 -0.52 12.83
C PRO A 81 6.60 -0.97 11.53
N LEU A 82 6.20 -0.37 10.41
CA LEU A 82 6.79 -0.53 9.09
C LEU A 82 7.50 0.76 8.66
N PRO A 83 8.54 0.67 7.81
CA PRO A 83 9.07 1.85 7.13
C PRO A 83 7.97 2.49 6.25
N TYR A 84 8.11 3.78 5.95
CA TYR A 84 7.12 4.53 5.16
C TYR A 84 7.80 5.46 4.17
N VAL A 85 7.14 5.69 3.03
CA VAL A 85 7.54 6.70 2.06
C VAL A 85 7.16 8.08 2.62
N GLU A 86 8.12 8.99 2.66
CA GLU A 86 7.88 10.36 3.11
C GLU A 86 7.31 11.20 1.95
N PHE A 87 6.01 11.50 2.04
CA PHE A 87 5.31 12.38 1.10
C PHE A 87 5.31 13.84 1.58
N PRO A 88 5.00 14.80 0.70
CA PRO A 88 4.77 16.19 1.12
C PRO A 88 3.67 16.28 2.20
N PRO A 89 3.67 17.33 3.03
CA PRO A 89 2.59 17.57 3.97
C PRO A 89 1.22 17.68 3.26
N VAL A 90 0.19 17.07 3.84
CA VAL A 90 -1.18 17.19 3.33
C VAL A 90 -1.76 18.61 3.56
N PRO A 91 -2.61 19.13 2.65
CA PRO A 91 -3.02 18.50 1.38
C PRO A 91 -1.93 18.66 0.31
N PHE A 92 -1.78 17.63 -0.53
CA PHE A 92 -0.91 17.66 -1.71
C PHE A 92 -1.59 16.97 -2.90
N ASP A 93 -1.18 17.33 -4.11
CA ASP A 93 -1.69 16.69 -5.33
C ASP A 93 -1.27 15.20 -5.36
N PRO A 94 -2.18 14.23 -5.54
CA PRO A 94 -1.84 12.81 -5.57
C PRO A 94 -0.73 12.43 -6.56
N GLU A 95 -0.53 13.19 -7.65
CA GLU A 95 0.60 12.98 -8.56
C GLU A 95 1.98 13.15 -7.87
N LEU A 96 2.05 13.90 -6.77
CA LEU A 96 3.26 14.08 -5.96
C LEU A 96 3.64 12.84 -5.13
N LYS A 97 2.82 11.78 -5.10
CA LYS A 97 3.27 10.47 -4.59
C LYS A 97 4.39 9.89 -5.47
N VAL A 98 4.34 10.12 -6.78
CA VAL A 98 5.23 9.47 -7.75
C VAL A 98 6.72 9.77 -7.52
N PRO A 99 7.16 11.05 -7.37
CA PRO A 99 8.58 11.33 -7.13
C PRO A 99 9.15 10.68 -5.86
N ALA A 100 8.36 10.62 -4.79
CA ALA A 100 8.78 10.00 -3.53
C ALA A 100 8.80 8.47 -3.61
N VAL A 101 7.80 7.88 -4.28
CA VAL A 101 7.78 6.45 -4.60
C VAL A 101 8.99 6.07 -5.46
N ASP A 102 9.31 6.86 -6.49
CA ASP A 102 10.46 6.61 -7.37
C ASP A 102 11.79 6.62 -6.61
N LEU A 103 11.96 7.58 -5.71
CA LEU A 103 13.16 7.70 -4.87
C LEU A 103 13.41 6.45 -4.03
N VAL A 104 12.36 5.90 -3.40
CA VAL A 104 12.48 4.68 -2.57
C VAL A 104 12.60 3.43 -3.44
N ALA A 105 11.88 3.39 -4.56
CA ALA A 105 11.86 2.25 -5.46
C ALA A 105 13.17 2.08 -6.23
N GLY A 106 13.90 3.14 -6.59
CA GLY A 106 15.18 3.07 -7.30
C GLY A 106 15.15 2.06 -8.45
N ASP A 107 16.20 1.23 -8.57
CA ASP A 107 16.34 0.22 -9.64
C ASP A 107 15.81 -1.18 -9.28
N ARG A 108 15.17 -1.36 -8.11
CA ARG A 108 14.62 -2.67 -7.71
C ARG A 108 13.19 -2.85 -8.25
N PRO A 109 12.73 -4.10 -8.41
CA PRO A 109 11.34 -4.36 -8.70
C PRO A 109 10.44 -3.79 -7.61
N VAL A 110 9.29 -3.24 -8.01
CA VAL A 110 8.32 -2.65 -7.09
C VAL A 110 6.88 -3.10 -7.40
N ALA A 111 6.14 -3.49 -6.37
CA ALA A 111 4.68 -3.59 -6.42
C ALA A 111 4.07 -2.43 -5.64
N TRP A 112 3.11 -1.71 -6.22
CA TRP A 112 2.41 -0.60 -5.57
C TRP A 112 0.91 -0.87 -5.54
N ILE A 113 0.39 -0.98 -4.32
CA ILE A 113 -1.01 -1.26 -3.99
C ILE A 113 -1.63 0.05 -3.53
N ASP A 114 -2.57 0.58 -4.30
CA ASP A 114 -3.11 1.93 -4.13
C ASP A 114 -4.46 2.00 -4.85
N ASP A 115 -5.42 2.77 -4.33
CA ASP A 115 -6.68 3.04 -5.01
C ASP A 115 -6.54 4.15 -6.05
N ASN A 116 -5.52 5.01 -5.90
CA ASN A 116 -5.38 6.25 -6.64
C ASN A 116 -4.13 6.29 -7.53
N HIS A 117 -3.99 5.29 -8.41
CA HIS A 117 -2.98 5.32 -9.48
C HIS A 117 -3.33 6.38 -10.53
N THR A 118 -2.83 7.60 -10.31
CA THR A 118 -3.00 8.73 -11.24
C THR A 118 -2.36 8.47 -12.61
N ALA A 119 -2.68 9.33 -13.59
CA ALA A 119 -2.04 9.27 -14.90
C ALA A 119 -0.51 9.40 -14.83
N ALA A 120 0.02 10.19 -13.89
CA ALA A 120 1.45 10.24 -13.61
C ALA A 120 2.00 8.90 -13.12
N GLY A 121 1.31 8.23 -12.19
CA GLY A 121 1.71 6.92 -11.68
C GLY A 121 1.73 5.84 -12.76
N LEU A 122 0.71 5.81 -13.63
CA LEU A 122 0.65 4.89 -14.76
C LEU A 122 1.79 5.11 -15.76
N ARG A 123 2.09 6.38 -16.11
CA ARG A 123 3.20 6.73 -17.00
C ARG A 123 4.55 6.35 -16.40
N TRP A 124 4.74 6.63 -15.10
CA TRP A 124 5.95 6.29 -14.38
C TRP A 124 6.19 4.77 -14.39
N ALA A 125 5.19 3.97 -14.04
CA ALA A 125 5.29 2.51 -14.02
C ALA A 125 5.63 1.94 -15.39
N ALA A 126 5.02 2.46 -16.46
CA ALA A 126 5.28 2.02 -17.83
C ALA A 126 6.68 2.41 -18.34
N ALA A 127 7.26 3.50 -17.82
CA ALA A 127 8.58 3.98 -18.21
C ALA A 127 9.74 3.35 -17.42
N ARG A 128 9.46 2.66 -16.30
CA ARG A 128 10.49 2.07 -15.46
C ARG A 128 11.18 0.89 -16.14
N PRO A 129 12.53 0.85 -16.18
CA PRO A 129 13.28 -0.30 -16.66
C PRO A 129 13.16 -1.53 -15.73
N ALA A 130 13.05 -1.28 -14.42
CA ALA A 130 12.86 -2.34 -13.43
C ALA A 130 11.38 -2.78 -13.42
N PRO A 131 11.09 -4.08 -13.21
CA PRO A 131 9.71 -4.56 -13.19
C PRO A 131 8.84 -3.84 -12.17
N THR A 132 7.69 -3.37 -12.62
CA THR A 132 6.72 -2.65 -11.79
C THR A 132 5.36 -3.29 -11.91
N LEU A 133 4.75 -3.64 -10.78
CA LEU A 133 3.39 -4.13 -10.68
C LEU A 133 2.52 -3.05 -10.01
N LEU A 134 1.52 -2.55 -10.72
CA LEU A 134 0.46 -1.73 -10.10
C LEU A 134 -0.74 -2.61 -9.77
N VAL A 135 -1.19 -2.52 -8.52
CA VAL A 135 -2.40 -3.20 -8.00
C VAL A 135 -3.40 -2.12 -7.60
N SER A 136 -4.29 -1.79 -8.54
CA SER A 136 -5.33 -0.79 -8.34
C SER A 136 -6.48 -1.37 -7.54
N ILE A 137 -6.81 -0.75 -6.42
CA ILE A 137 -7.89 -1.19 -5.54
C ILE A 137 -9.12 -0.32 -5.76
N ASP A 138 -10.31 -0.93 -5.76
CA ASP A 138 -11.56 -0.17 -5.73
C ASP A 138 -11.82 0.29 -4.29
N PRO A 139 -11.87 1.61 -4.00
CA PRO A 139 -12.05 2.11 -2.64
C PRO A 139 -13.43 1.81 -2.03
N ALA A 140 -14.39 1.35 -2.84
CA ALA A 140 -15.69 0.88 -2.36
C ALA A 140 -15.67 -0.61 -1.94
N VAL A 141 -14.64 -1.35 -2.36
CA VAL A 141 -14.44 -2.78 -2.02
C VAL A 141 -13.36 -2.93 -0.96
N GLY A 142 -12.27 -2.18 -1.09
CA GLY A 142 -11.06 -2.33 -0.29
C GLY A 142 -10.20 -3.51 -0.76
N TRP A 143 -9.15 -3.79 0.02
CA TRP A 143 -8.16 -4.81 -0.30
C TRP A 143 -8.74 -6.22 -0.18
N THR A 144 -8.49 -7.06 -1.18
CA THR A 144 -9.02 -8.43 -1.21
C THR A 144 -7.91 -9.47 -1.17
N ARG A 145 -8.25 -10.71 -0.80
CA ARG A 145 -7.31 -11.83 -0.86
C ARG A 145 -6.75 -12.05 -2.27
N THR A 146 -7.54 -11.80 -3.31
CA THR A 146 -7.08 -11.90 -4.71
C THR A 146 -5.96 -10.90 -5.02
N ASP A 147 -6.03 -9.69 -4.45
CA ASP A 147 -4.98 -8.68 -4.61
C ASP A 147 -3.70 -9.10 -3.88
N VAL A 148 -3.82 -9.63 -2.66
CA VAL A 148 -2.69 -10.20 -1.91
C VAL A 148 -2.00 -11.30 -2.70
N ASP A 149 -2.76 -12.28 -3.20
CA ASP A 149 -2.23 -13.42 -3.95
C ASP A 149 -1.56 -13.00 -5.25
N ARG A 150 -2.07 -11.96 -5.92
CA ARG A 150 -1.46 -11.36 -7.10
C ARG A 150 -0.08 -10.79 -6.78
N VAL A 151 0.06 -10.05 -5.69
CA VAL A 151 1.35 -9.49 -5.25
C VAL A 151 2.31 -10.61 -4.84
N LEU A 152 1.86 -11.57 -4.05
CA LEU A 152 2.68 -12.70 -3.61
C LEU A 152 3.18 -13.55 -4.78
N THR A 153 2.33 -13.80 -5.78
CA THR A 153 2.70 -14.54 -6.99
C THR A 153 3.77 -13.80 -7.78
N TRP A 154 3.60 -12.49 -7.97
CA TRP A 154 4.59 -11.66 -8.65
C TRP A 154 5.91 -11.58 -7.88
N ALA A 155 5.86 -11.46 -6.55
CA ALA A 155 7.04 -11.35 -5.69
C ALA A 155 7.92 -12.63 -5.69
N ARG A 156 7.39 -13.78 -6.11
CA ARG A 156 8.18 -15.03 -6.28
C ARG A 156 9.17 -14.95 -7.44
N ASN A 157 8.86 -14.17 -8.48
CA ASN A 157 9.78 -13.93 -9.59
C ASN A 157 9.77 -12.46 -10.03
N PRO A 158 10.24 -11.54 -9.17
CA PRO A 158 9.99 -10.12 -9.36
C PRO A 158 10.90 -9.47 -10.42
N TYR A 159 11.90 -10.19 -10.93
CA TYR A 159 12.77 -9.71 -12.00
C TYR A 159 12.43 -10.34 -13.36
N GLY A 160 11.34 -11.12 -13.45
CA GLY A 160 11.00 -11.90 -14.63
C GLY A 160 11.90 -13.13 -14.83
N ASP A 161 11.51 -13.97 -15.78
CA ASP A 161 12.39 -15.01 -16.31
C ASP A 161 13.54 -14.29 -17.04
N ALA A 162 14.75 -14.41 -16.50
CA ALA A 162 15.96 -13.87 -17.10
C ALA A 162 16.27 -14.56 -18.45
#